data_AF-A0A8C0WRT3-F1
#
_entry.id   AF-A0A8C0WRT3-F1
#
_cell.length_a   1.000
_cell.length_b   1.000
_cell.length_c   1.000
_cell.angle_alpha   90.00
_cell.angle_beta   90.00
_cell.angle_gamma   90.00
#
_symmetry.space_group_name_H-M   'P 1'
#
loop_
_entity.id
_entity.type
_entity.pdbx_description
1 polymer ?
#
loop_
_entity_poly.entity_id
_entity_poly.type
_entity_poly.pdbx_seq_one_letter_code
_entity_poly.pdbx_strand_id
1 'polypeptide(L)' 'ITKWNRSTCLDYKNTFPKWKPGSLASHVKNLDENGLDLLSKMLIYDPAKRISGKMALSHPYFDDLDNQIKKM' A
#
# COMPACT_ATOMS: atom_id res chain seq x y z
N ILE A 1 -3.62 9.61 21.24
CA ILE A 1 -3.82 10.04 19.83
C ILE A 1 -2.48 10.63 19.37
N THR A 2 -1.65 9.82 18.72
CA THR A 2 -0.24 10.13 18.44
C THR A 2 -0.11 11.23 17.38
N LYS A 3 0.38 12.38 17.84
CA LYS A 3 0.70 13.57 17.07
C LYS A 3 2.04 13.33 16.36
N TRP A 4 2.04 13.34 15.03
CA TRP A 4 3.26 13.28 14.22
C TRP A 4 4.19 14.43 14.62
N ASN A 5 5.28 14.11 15.32
CA ASN A 5 6.27 15.10 15.74
C ASN A 5 7.13 15.47 14.53
N ARG A 6 7.36 16.77 14.33
CA ARG A 6 7.92 17.37 13.11
C ARG A 6 9.36 16.88 12.76
N SER A 7 9.97 16.11 13.65
CA SER A 7 11.36 15.66 13.63
C SER A 7 11.62 14.35 12.87
N THR A 8 10.62 13.66 12.32
CA THR A 8 10.83 12.37 11.62
C THR A 8 10.99 12.48 10.10
N CYS A 9 10.80 13.67 9.51
CA CYS A 9 11.05 13.90 8.08
C CYS A 9 11.91 15.16 7.93
N LEU A 10 13.21 14.99 8.21
CA LEU A 10 14.21 16.08 8.24
C LEU A 10 14.32 16.80 6.89
N ASP A 11 13.96 16.13 5.79
CA ASP A 11 14.08 16.64 4.42
C ASP A 11 12.77 17.16 3.81
N TYR A 12 11.68 17.28 4.60
CA TYR A 12 10.42 17.82 4.08
C TYR A 12 10.56 19.31 3.72
N LYS A 13 10.30 19.64 2.45
CA LYS A 13 10.32 21.02 1.94
C LYS A 13 8.91 21.50 1.63
N ASN A 14 8.54 22.67 2.14
CA ASN A 14 7.26 23.32 1.83
C ASN A 14 7.13 23.74 0.35
N THR A 15 8.24 23.72 -0.41
CA THR A 15 8.27 24.01 -1.85
C THR A 15 7.87 22.82 -2.72
N PHE A 16 7.60 21.65 -2.13
CA PHE A 16 7.14 20.51 -2.91
C PHE A 16 5.77 20.81 -3.56
N PRO A 17 5.58 20.42 -4.82
CA PRO A 17 4.29 20.58 -5.48
C PRO A 17 3.23 19.73 -4.77
N LYS A 18 2.02 20.29 -4.67
CA LYS A 18 0.88 19.64 -4.03
C LYS A 18 0.14 18.79 -5.06
N TRP A 19 0.48 17.51 -5.13
CA TRP A 19 -0.25 16.56 -5.97
C TRP A 19 -1.56 16.13 -5.32
N LYS A 20 -2.62 16.04 -6.12
CA LYS A 20 -3.88 15.42 -5.69
C LYS A 20 -3.70 13.89 -5.66
N PRO A 21 -4.37 13.18 -4.74
CA PRO A 21 -4.35 11.72 -4.74
C PRO A 21 -4.93 11.22 -6.07
N GLY A 22 -4.09 10.53 -6.86
CA GLY A 22 -4.49 9.85 -8.08
C GLY A 22 -5.13 8.50 -7.77
N SER A 23 -6.00 8.02 -8.65
CA SER A 23 -6.51 6.65 -8.56
C SER A 23 -5.39 5.66 -8.84
N LEU A 24 -5.21 4.65 -7.98
CA LEU A 24 -4.22 3.59 -8.22
C LEU A 24 -4.60 2.74 -9.43
N ALA A 25 -5.91 2.56 -9.68
CA ALA A 25 -6.43 1.81 -10.82
C ALA A 25 -6.02 2.39 -12.18
N SER A 26 -5.79 3.72 -12.26
CA SER A 26 -5.34 4.32 -13.53
C SER A 26 -3.86 4.07 -13.83
N HIS A 27 -3.06 3.79 -12.80
CA HIS A 27 -1.62 3.57 -12.90
C HIS A 27 -1.28 2.08 -13.05
N VAL A 28 -2.10 1.19 -12.51
CA VAL A 28 -1.91 -0.25 -12.56
C VAL A 28 -3.08 -0.91 -13.30
N LYS A 29 -2.85 -1.31 -14.55
CA LYS A 29 -3.89 -1.87 -15.44
C LYS A 29 -4.03 -3.39 -15.36
N ASN A 30 -3.03 -4.09 -14.82
CA ASN A 30 -2.92 -5.55 -14.86
C ASN A 30 -3.24 -6.20 -13.52
N LEU A 31 -3.96 -5.52 -12.64
CA LEU A 31 -4.18 -5.95 -11.27
C LEU A 31 -5.67 -6.03 -10.97
N ASP A 32 -6.10 -7.15 -10.39
CA ASP A 32 -7.48 -7.36 -9.96
C ASP A 32 -7.85 -6.45 -8.78
N GLU A 33 -9.14 -6.34 -8.48
CA GLU A 33 -9.66 -5.50 -7.40
C GLU A 33 -9.02 -5.83 -6.04
N ASN A 34 -8.83 -7.13 -5.75
CA ASN A 34 -8.15 -7.59 -4.52
C ASN A 34 -6.67 -7.17 -4.48
N GLY A 35 -6.00 -7.13 -5.63
CA GLY A 35 -4.61 -6.68 -5.71
C GLY A 35 -4.50 -5.16 -5.56
N LEU A 36 -5.45 -4.41 -6.12
CA LEU A 36 -5.52 -2.96 -5.95
C LEU A 36 -5.78 -2.58 -4.48
N ASP A 37 -6.65 -3.31 -3.78
CA ASP A 37 -6.90 -3.10 -2.36
C ASP A 37 -5.65 -3.37 -1.52
N LEU A 38 -4.96 -4.50 -1.74
CA LEU A 38 -3.70 -4.82 -1.07
C LEU A 38 -2.64 -3.74 -1.32
N LEU A 39 -2.47 -3.34 -2.58
CA LEU A 39 -1.49 -2.34 -2.99
C LEU A 39 -1.79 -0.98 -2.34
N SER A 40 -3.07 -0.60 -2.25
CA SER A 40 -3.48 0.64 -1.59
C SER A 40 -3.10 0.65 -0.11
N LYS A 41 -3.23 -0.49 0.58
CA LYS A 41 -2.86 -0.67 2.00
C LYS A 41 -1.34 -0.70 2.21
N MET A 42 -0.58 -1.17 1.21
CA MET A 42 0.89 -1.16 1.23
C MET A 42 1.49 0.23 0.97
N LEU A 43 0.85 1.05 0.13
CA LEU A 43 1.35 2.37 -0.27
C LEU A 43 0.86 3.52 0.64
N ILE A 44 0.34 3.21 1.83
CA ILE A 44 -0.04 4.24 2.80
C ILE A 44 1.21 5.01 3.26
N TYR A 45 1.17 6.34 3.13
CA TYR A 45 2.27 7.23 3.52
C TYR A 45 2.60 7.16 5.01
N ASP A 46 1.58 7.06 5.87
CA ASP A 46 1.73 6.87 7.31
C ASP A 46 2.17 5.42 7.60
N PRO A 47 3.41 5.19 8.07
CA PRO A 47 3.92 3.84 8.32
C PRO A 47 3.17 3.11 9.44
N ALA A 48 2.55 3.81 10.40
CA ALA A 48 1.78 3.18 11.46
C ALA A 48 0.44 2.64 10.97
N LYS A 49 -0.09 3.20 9.87
CA LYS A 49 -1.33 2.74 9.22
C LYS A 49 -1.06 1.75 8.08
N ARG A 50 0.18 1.63 7.62
CA ARG A 50 0.57 0.72 6.55
C ARG A 50 0.38 -0.73 7.00
N ILE A 51 -0.15 -1.57 6.10
CA ILE A 51 -0.33 -3.00 6.39
C ILE A 51 1.00 -3.66 6.73
N SER A 52 1.02 -4.49 7.77
CA SER A 52 2.21 -5.29 8.11
C SER A 52 2.38 -6.43 7.11
N GLY A 53 3.63 -6.87 6.90
CA GLY A 53 3.91 -8.00 5.99
C GLY A 53 3.13 -9.27 6.35
N LYS A 54 2.97 -9.55 7.65
CA LYS A 54 2.18 -10.69 8.12
C LYS A 54 0.71 -10.59 7.72
N MET A 55 0.10 -9.41 7.84
CA MET A 55 -1.28 -9.20 7.42
C MET A 55 -1.43 -9.19 5.89
N ALA A 56 -0.42 -8.70 5.18
CA ALA A 56 -0.41 -8.72 3.71
C ALA A 56 -0.43 -10.15 3.16
N LEU A 57 0.30 -11.08 3.78
CA LEU A 57 0.30 -12.50 3.38
C LEU A 57 -1.05 -13.18 3.59
N SER A 58 -1.85 -12.74 4.56
CA SER A 58 -3.21 -13.24 4.81
C SER A 58 -4.29 -12.53 3.97
N HIS A 59 -3.89 -11.77 2.95
CA HIS A 59 -4.84 -11.04 2.11
C HIS A 59 -5.47 -11.97 1.06
N PRO A 60 -6.77 -11.81 0.74
CA PRO A 60 -7.47 -12.62 -0.27
C PRO A 60 -6.86 -12.62 -1.66
N TYR A 61 -5.95 -11.67 -1.94
CA TYR A 61 -5.20 -11.63 -3.19
C TYR A 61 -4.28 -12.85 -3.36
N PHE A 62 -3.85 -13.45 -2.25
CA PHE A 62 -2.93 -14.59 -2.27
C PHE A 62 -3.62 -15.95 -2.09
N ASP A 63 -4.93 -15.99 -1.82
CA ASP A 63 -5.66 -17.24 -1.59
C ASP A 63 -5.63 -18.18 -2.82
N ASP A 64 -5.58 -17.62 -4.02
CA ASP A 64 -5.50 -18.39 -5.26
C ASP A 64 -4.08 -18.91 -5.60
N LEU A 65 -3.03 -18.39 -4.96
CA LEU A 65 -1.65 -18.85 -5.21
C LEU A 65 -1.44 -20.27 -4.70
N ASP A 66 -2.04 -20.64 -3.57
CA ASP A 66 -1.90 -21.98 -2.98
C ASP A 66 -2.39 -23.09 -3.93
N ASN A 67 -3.40 -22.77 -4.75
CA ASN A 67 -3.91 -23.68 -5.77
C ASN A 67 -2.98 -23.82 -6.97
N GLN A 68 -2.18 -22.80 -7.29
CA GLN A 68 -1.19 -22.85 -8.36
C GLN A 68 0.11 -23.53 -7.91
N ILE A 69 0.52 -23.36 -6.66
CA ILE A 69 1.72 -24.00 -6.09
C ILE A 69 1.54 -25.53 -6.03
N LYS A 70 0.35 -26.03 -5.67
CA LYS A 70 0.07 -27.48 -5.64
C LYS A 70 0.04 -28.15 -7.01
N LYS A 71 -0.01 -27.36 -8.09
CA LYS A 71 -0.10 -27.84 -9.47
C LYS A 71 1.27 -27.95 -10.15
N MET A 72 2.32 -27.44 -9.50
CA MET A 72 3.73 -27.67 -9.85
C MET A 72 4.24 -28.92 -9.16
#